data_AF-A0A4Z2BUT9-F1
#
_entry.id   AF-A0A4Z2BUT9-F1
#
_cell.length_a   1.000
_cell.length_b   1.000
_cell.length_c   1.000
_cell.angle_alpha   90.00
_cell.angle_beta   90.00
_cell.angle_gamma   90.00
#
_symmetry.space_group_name_H-M   'P 1'
#
loop_
_entity.id
_entity.type
_entity.pdbx_description
1 polymer ?
#
loop_
_entity_poly.entity_id
_entity_poly.type
_entity_poly.pdbx_seq_one_letter_code
_entity_poly.pdbx_strand_id
1 'polypeptide(L)'
;MFKLIVGRSVPAARLLAPRSGVLVEPVRGRKSRTDPVAKSKEDRIKVPPPVDPVEMVVLRERFSEYQLIMGALRLEFKEEMLRKKYEEETGCLAEERTRQEAEEHRSLMDWNHQENVRLLKLRIQRIQKEKEEMERKQAEAAISREQQQQEFIKAKEMEILQLQEESKNFITLENLDQRIEEALDNPKNYNFAVDKEGRVVKQTVLQ
;
A
#
# COMPACT_ATOMS: atom_id res chain seq x y z
N MET A 1 -1.51 -10.77 10.89
CA MET A 1 -2.33 -9.57 10.64
C MET A 1 -3.57 -9.62 11.51
N PHE A 2 -3.51 -9.02 12.69
CA PHE A 2 -4.69 -8.73 13.51
C PHE A 2 -4.53 -7.31 14.03
N LYS A 3 -5.37 -6.40 13.53
CA LYS A 3 -5.51 -5.06 14.07
C LYS A 3 -6.19 -5.20 15.43
N LEU A 4 -5.42 -5.02 16.50
CA LEU A 4 -5.96 -4.80 17.83
C LEU A 4 -6.70 -3.46 17.80
N ILE A 5 -8.01 -3.54 17.93
CA ILE A 5 -8.88 -2.39 18.16
C ILE A 5 -8.53 -1.87 19.56
N VAL A 6 -7.66 -0.86 19.60
CA VAL A 6 -7.32 -0.16 20.83
C VAL A 6 -8.57 0.55 21.32
N GLY A 7 -9.10 0.08 22.44
CA GLY A 7 -10.19 0.73 23.15
C GLY A 7 -9.83 2.19 23.40
N ARG A 8 -10.59 3.09 22.80
CA ARG A 8 -10.59 4.50 23.20
C ARG A 8 -11.24 4.57 24.57
N SER A 9 -10.41 4.73 25.60
CA SER A 9 -10.83 5.27 26.88
C SER A 9 -11.61 6.55 26.62
N VAL A 10 -12.88 6.57 27.00
CA VAL A 10 -13.68 7.80 27.00
C VAL A 10 -13.14 8.63 28.15
N PRO A 11 -12.50 9.79 27.91
CA PRO A 11 -12.02 10.59 29.02
C PRO A 11 -13.21 11.06 29.84
N ALA A 12 -13.13 10.87 31.16
CA ALA A 12 -14.09 11.28 32.18
C ALA A 12 -14.33 12.81 32.25
N ALA A 13 -13.90 13.57 31.24
CA ALA A 13 -14.08 15.02 31.12
C ALA A 13 -15.51 15.43 30.73
N ARG A 14 -16.39 14.49 30.34
CA ARG A 14 -17.79 14.83 29.99
C ARG A 14 -18.74 14.99 31.17
N LEU A 15 -18.33 14.65 32.39
CA LEU A 15 -19.21 14.74 33.57
C LEU A 15 -19.23 16.13 34.23
N LEU A 16 -18.29 17.02 33.89
CA LEU A 16 -18.20 18.39 34.45
C LEU A 16 -18.38 19.50 33.41
N ALA A 17 -18.70 19.17 32.15
CA ALA A 17 -19.12 20.18 31.19
C ALA A 17 -20.49 20.72 31.63
N PRO A 18 -20.70 22.06 31.71
CA PRO A 18 -22.04 22.59 31.92
C PRO A 18 -22.88 22.02 30.80
N ARG A 19 -23.97 21.30 31.13
CA ARG A 19 -24.86 20.63 30.17
C ARG A 19 -25.04 21.56 28.98
N SER A 20 -24.30 21.33 27.90
CA SER A 20 -24.48 22.11 26.69
C SER A 20 -25.89 21.79 26.28
N GLY A 21 -26.77 22.78 26.41
CA GLY A 21 -28.16 22.64 25.99
C GLY A 21 -28.12 22.05 24.60
N VAL A 22 -28.87 20.96 24.39
CA VAL A 22 -29.04 20.38 23.06
C VAL A 22 -29.31 21.54 22.11
N LEU A 23 -28.35 21.83 21.23
CA LEU A 23 -28.50 22.87 20.23
C LEU A 23 -29.53 22.32 19.24
N VAL A 24 -30.81 22.57 19.54
CA VAL A 24 -31.88 22.31 18.60
C VAL A 24 -31.63 23.29 17.47
N GLU A 25 -31.14 22.78 16.33
CA GLU A 25 -31.02 23.59 15.13
C GLU A 25 -32.37 24.28 14.89
N PRO A 26 -32.42 25.63 14.83
CA PRO A 26 -33.67 26.31 14.57
C PRO A 26 -34.16 25.87 13.19
N VAL A 27 -35.24 25.08 13.17
CA VAL A 27 -35.93 24.71 11.94
C VAL A 27 -36.30 26.02 11.24
N ARG A 28 -35.64 26.28 10.11
CA ARG A 28 -35.71 27.54 9.38
C ARG A 28 -37.19 27.94 9.18
N GLY A 29 -37.61 29.04 9.80
CA GLY A 29 -38.95 29.61 9.66
C GLY A 29 -39.93 29.41 10.84
N ARG A 30 -39.54 28.75 11.94
CA ARG A 30 -40.33 28.72 13.20
C ARG A 30 -39.66 29.55 14.29
N LYS A 31 -40.46 30.11 15.20
CA LYS A 31 -39.95 30.86 16.36
C LYS A 31 -39.17 29.94 17.30
N SER A 32 -38.02 30.41 17.75
CA SER A 32 -37.19 29.79 18.79
C SER A 32 -37.76 30.09 20.19
N ARG A 33 -37.25 29.40 21.22
CA ARG A 33 -37.64 29.64 22.62
C ARG A 33 -37.26 31.04 23.12
N THR A 34 -36.22 31.66 22.56
CA THR A 34 -35.74 33.00 22.94
C THR A 34 -36.39 34.13 22.14
N ASP A 35 -37.15 33.80 21.09
CA ASP A 35 -37.78 34.81 20.25
C ASP A 35 -38.97 35.43 20.98
N PRO A 36 -39.17 36.75 20.87
CA PRO A 36 -40.30 37.41 21.50
C PRO A 36 -41.63 36.96 20.87
N VAL A 37 -42.67 36.94 21.70
CA VAL A 37 -44.06 36.80 21.24
C VAL A 37 -44.40 38.01 20.35
N ALA A 38 -45.30 37.83 19.38
CA ALA A 38 -45.73 38.98 18.58
C ALA A 38 -46.66 39.85 19.42
N LYS A 39 -46.54 41.18 19.34
CA LYS A 39 -47.37 42.12 20.10
C LYS A 39 -48.88 41.85 19.99
N SER A 40 -49.37 41.47 18.81
CA SER A 40 -50.78 41.10 18.57
C SER A 40 -51.22 39.78 19.21
N LYS A 41 -50.29 38.99 19.76
CA LYS A 41 -50.52 37.70 20.42
C LYS A 41 -50.21 37.73 21.92
N GLU A 42 -49.66 38.83 22.44
CA GLU A 42 -49.34 38.99 23.87
C GLU A 42 -50.60 38.88 24.73
N ASP A 43 -51.67 39.59 24.36
CA ASP A 43 -52.93 39.60 25.10
C ASP A 43 -54.01 38.65 24.54
N ARG A 44 -53.66 37.84 23.52
CA ARG A 44 -54.64 36.99 22.83
C ARG A 44 -54.91 35.71 23.63
N ILE A 45 -56.02 35.69 24.36
CA ILE A 45 -56.51 34.50 25.07
C ILE A 45 -57.27 33.59 24.10
N LYS A 46 -56.97 32.28 24.10
CA LYS A 46 -57.73 31.28 23.32
C LYS A 46 -59.01 30.92 24.07
N VAL A 47 -60.14 31.38 23.56
CA VAL A 47 -61.47 31.00 24.08
C VAL A 47 -61.86 29.64 23.49
N PRO A 48 -62.36 28.68 24.30
CA PRO A 48 -62.85 27.42 23.79
C PRO A 48 -64.10 27.63 22.92
N PRO A 49 -64.28 26.85 21.83
CA PRO A 49 -65.51 26.89 21.05
C PRO A 49 -66.70 26.41 21.91
N PRO A 50 -67.94 26.82 21.59
CA PRO A 50 -69.13 26.28 22.23
C PRO A 50 -69.24 24.77 21.93
N VAL A 51 -69.84 24.04 22.85
CA VAL A 51 -69.87 22.57 22.83
C VAL A 51 -71.29 22.09 23.07
N ASP A 52 -71.79 21.20 22.20
CA ASP A 52 -73.06 20.50 22.39
C ASP A 52 -72.86 19.30 23.36
N PRO A 53 -73.57 19.26 24.51
CA PRO A 53 -73.42 18.18 25.48
C PRO A 53 -73.80 16.80 24.95
N VAL A 54 -74.76 16.70 24.02
CA VAL A 54 -75.21 15.40 23.49
C VAL A 54 -74.15 14.82 22.56
N GLU A 55 -73.63 15.64 21.64
CA GLU A 55 -72.57 15.23 20.72
C GLU A 55 -71.30 14.81 21.46
N MET A 56 -70.93 15.53 22.52
CA MET A 56 -69.74 15.22 23.31
C MET A 56 -69.75 13.84 23.94
N VAL A 57 -70.89 13.39 24.45
CA VAL A 57 -71.01 12.05 25.07
C VAL A 57 -70.80 10.99 23.99
N VAL A 58 -71.49 11.13 22.85
CA VAL A 58 -71.38 10.18 21.73
C VAL A 58 -69.96 10.14 21.17
N LEU A 59 -69.31 11.30 20.98
CA LEU A 59 -67.93 11.37 20.50
C LEU A 59 -66.99 10.70 21.50
N ARG A 60 -67.14 10.97 22.80
CA ARG A 60 -66.29 10.37 23.84
C ARG A 60 -66.36 8.85 23.81
N GLU A 61 -67.55 8.28 23.70
CA GLU A 61 -67.76 6.83 23.63
C GLU A 61 -67.11 6.24 22.37
N ARG A 62 -67.41 6.80 21.19
CA ARG A 62 -66.83 6.35 19.92
C ARG A 62 -65.31 6.43 19.89
N PHE A 63 -64.72 7.51 20.42
CA PHE A 63 -63.28 7.64 20.52
C PHE A 63 -62.68 6.60 21.49
N SER A 64 -63.37 6.29 22.58
CA SER A 64 -62.93 5.27 23.54
C SER A 64 -62.91 3.88 22.89
N GLU A 65 -63.99 3.53 22.19
CA GLU A 65 -64.10 2.27 21.42
C GLU A 65 -63.03 2.18 20.32
N TYR A 66 -62.88 3.24 19.52
CA TYR A 66 -61.88 3.31 18.47
C TYR A 66 -60.45 3.14 19.01
N GLN A 67 -60.11 3.84 20.10
CA GLN A 67 -58.79 3.75 20.73
C GLN A 67 -58.54 2.35 21.29
N LEU A 68 -59.56 1.69 21.83
CA LEU A 68 -59.48 0.31 22.31
C LEU A 68 -59.16 -0.64 21.15
N ILE A 69 -59.90 -0.54 20.04
CA ILE A 69 -59.69 -1.37 18.84
C ILE A 69 -58.29 -1.13 18.25
N MET A 70 -57.88 0.13 18.08
CA MET A 70 -56.55 0.47 17.57
C MET A 70 -55.42 0.06 18.51
N GLY A 71 -55.67 0.11 19.82
CA GLY A 71 -54.76 -0.40 20.84
C GLY A 71 -54.56 -1.91 20.72
N ALA A 72 -55.65 -2.67 20.54
CA ALA A 72 -55.59 -4.11 20.32
C ALA A 72 -54.82 -4.47 19.04
N LEU A 73 -55.15 -3.83 17.91
CA LEU A 73 -54.44 -4.07 16.64
C LEU A 73 -52.94 -3.77 16.74
N ARG A 74 -52.56 -2.72 17.47
CA ARG A 74 -51.15 -2.39 17.68
C ARG A 74 -50.42 -3.49 18.48
N LEU A 75 -51.08 -4.10 19.45
CA LEU A 75 -50.50 -5.19 20.24
C LEU A 75 -50.29 -6.44 19.37
N GLU A 76 -51.27 -6.81 18.55
CA GLU A 76 -51.15 -7.93 17.60
C GLU A 76 -49.96 -7.74 16.66
N PHE A 77 -49.84 -6.57 16.01
CA PHE A 77 -48.69 -6.30 15.14
C PHE A 77 -47.36 -6.29 15.89
N LYS A 78 -47.35 -5.85 17.15
CA LYS A 78 -46.14 -5.90 17.97
C LYS A 78 -45.74 -7.34 18.28
N GLU A 79 -46.70 -8.20 18.59
CA GLU A 79 -46.44 -9.63 18.81
C GLU A 79 -45.91 -10.31 17.56
N GLU A 80 -46.53 -10.08 16.40
CA GLU A 80 -46.06 -10.63 15.12
C GLU A 80 -44.62 -10.23 14.82
N MET A 81 -44.29 -8.95 15.01
CA MET A 81 -42.93 -8.46 14.80
C MET A 81 -41.93 -9.10 15.77
N LEU A 82 -42.31 -9.31 17.02
CA LEU A 82 -41.47 -9.99 18.01
C LEU A 82 -41.28 -11.47 17.67
N ARG A 83 -42.33 -12.16 17.21
CA ARG A 83 -42.25 -13.56 16.77
C ARG A 83 -41.31 -13.72 15.58
N LYS A 84 -41.46 -12.87 14.55
CA LYS A 84 -40.55 -12.85 13.38
C LYS A 84 -39.10 -12.63 13.79
N LYS A 85 -38.85 -11.65 14.66
CA LYS A 85 -37.50 -11.39 15.18
C LYS A 85 -36.94 -12.60 15.92
N TYR A 86 -37.74 -13.25 16.76
CA TYR A 86 -37.32 -14.45 17.48
C TYR A 86 -37.03 -15.62 16.54
N GLU A 87 -37.87 -15.85 15.52
CA GLU A 87 -37.65 -16.87 14.50
C GLU A 87 -36.41 -16.60 13.65
N GLU A 88 -36.09 -15.35 13.36
CA GLU A 88 -34.85 -14.96 12.69
C GLU A 88 -33.60 -15.19 13.56
N GLU A 89 -33.67 -14.85 14.85
CA GLU A 89 -32.54 -14.96 15.78
C GLU A 89 -32.31 -16.39 16.29
N THR A 90 -33.38 -17.14 16.54
CA THR A 90 -33.37 -18.41 17.28
C THR A 90 -34.25 -19.50 16.65
N GLY A 91 -34.84 -19.25 15.49
CA GLY A 91 -35.64 -20.25 14.80
C GLY A 91 -34.78 -21.43 14.33
N CYS A 92 -35.37 -22.63 14.31
CA CYS A 92 -34.69 -23.85 13.86
C CYS A 92 -34.08 -23.69 12.46
N LEU A 93 -34.77 -22.98 11.56
CA LEU A 93 -34.27 -22.69 10.21
C LEU A 93 -33.04 -21.78 10.22
N ALA A 94 -32.92 -20.85 11.17
CA ALA A 94 -31.74 -20.01 11.30
C ALA A 94 -30.55 -20.83 11.79
N GLU A 95 -30.75 -21.70 12.78
CA GLU A 95 -29.70 -22.62 13.25
C GLU A 95 -29.24 -23.58 12.15
N GLU A 96 -30.15 -24.15 11.38
CA GLU A 96 -29.82 -25.04 10.25
C GLU A 96 -29.02 -24.31 9.18
N ARG A 97 -29.40 -23.06 8.81
CA ARG A 97 -28.63 -22.24 7.87
C ARG A 97 -27.22 -21.96 8.38
N THR A 98 -27.09 -21.54 9.64
CA THR A 98 -25.75 -21.27 10.20
C THR A 98 -24.86 -22.52 10.24
N ARG A 99 -25.44 -23.71 10.47
CA ARG A 99 -24.71 -24.99 10.37
C ARG A 99 -24.27 -25.27 8.94
N GLN A 100 -25.16 -25.11 7.97
CA GLN A 100 -24.85 -25.31 6.54
C GLN A 100 -23.75 -24.33 6.08
N GLU A 101 -23.87 -23.04 6.41
CA GLU A 101 -22.85 -22.04 6.10
C GLU A 101 -21.48 -22.38 6.72
N ALA A 102 -21.47 -22.88 7.96
CA ALA A 102 -20.24 -23.31 8.62
C ALA A 102 -19.64 -24.57 7.99
N GLU A 103 -20.47 -25.49 7.51
CA GLU A 103 -20.04 -26.69 6.76
C GLU A 103 -19.45 -26.31 5.40
N GLU A 104 -20.14 -25.49 4.63
CA GLU A 104 -19.66 -24.96 3.35
C GLU A 104 -18.33 -24.21 3.52
N HIS A 105 -18.24 -23.34 4.53
CA HIS A 105 -17.00 -22.64 4.84
C HIS A 105 -15.86 -23.61 5.12
N ARG A 106 -16.08 -24.65 5.93
CA ARG A 106 -15.06 -25.68 6.20
C ARG A 106 -14.63 -26.39 4.93
N SER A 107 -15.57 -26.82 4.09
CA SER A 107 -15.25 -27.48 2.81
C SER A 107 -14.45 -26.56 1.88
N LEU A 108 -14.76 -25.27 1.82
CA LEU A 108 -14.01 -24.30 1.02
C LEU A 108 -12.59 -24.07 1.56
N MET A 109 -12.42 -24.05 2.89
CA MET A 109 -11.10 -23.94 3.50
C MET A 109 -10.23 -25.17 3.21
N ASP A 110 -10.81 -26.37 3.27
CA ASP A 110 -10.11 -27.60 2.95
C ASP A 110 -9.68 -27.64 1.48
N TRP A 111 -10.57 -27.21 0.57
CA TRP A 111 -10.25 -27.09 -0.85
C TRP A 111 -9.12 -26.08 -1.10
N ASN A 112 -9.18 -24.91 -0.45
CA ASN A 112 -8.11 -23.91 -0.54
C ASN A 112 -6.77 -24.46 -0.06
N HIS A 113 -6.79 -25.22 1.04
CA HIS A 113 -5.59 -25.87 1.56
C HIS A 113 -5.00 -26.87 0.56
N GLN A 114 -5.82 -27.71 -0.05
CA GLN A 114 -5.38 -28.68 -1.06
C GLN A 114 -4.74 -27.96 -2.27
N GLU A 115 -5.35 -26.87 -2.72
CA GLU A 115 -4.81 -26.08 -3.83
C GLU A 115 -3.49 -25.39 -3.47
N ASN A 116 -3.36 -24.87 -2.25
CA ASN A 116 -2.09 -24.32 -1.76
C ASN A 116 -0.98 -25.38 -1.71
N VAL A 117 -1.31 -26.61 -1.29
CA VAL A 117 -0.36 -27.73 -1.30
C VAL A 117 0.06 -28.08 -2.74
N ARG A 118 -0.87 -28.07 -3.70
CA ARG A 118 -0.58 -28.29 -5.13
C ARG A 118 0.39 -27.23 -5.66
N LEU A 119 0.11 -25.95 -5.39
CA LEU A 119 0.95 -24.83 -5.82
C LEU A 119 2.33 -24.83 -5.16
N LEU A 120 2.41 -25.24 -3.89
CA LEU A 120 3.68 -25.37 -3.18
C LEU A 120 4.59 -26.39 -3.87
N LYS A 121 4.05 -27.55 -4.27
CA LYS A 121 4.82 -28.58 -4.99
C LYS A 121 5.39 -28.03 -6.31
N LEU A 122 4.57 -27.32 -7.08
CA LEU A 122 5.02 -26.68 -8.34
C LEU A 122 6.10 -25.62 -8.09
N ARG A 123 5.96 -24.83 -7.02
CA ARG A 123 6.95 -23.82 -6.63
C ARG A 123 8.29 -24.45 -6.26
N ILE A 124 8.28 -25.54 -5.50
CA ILE A 124 9.50 -26.27 -5.12
C ILE A 124 10.22 -26.78 -6.38
N GLN A 125 9.49 -27.40 -7.31
CA GLN A 125 10.06 -27.88 -8.57
C GLN A 125 10.66 -26.75 -9.41
N ARG A 126 9.99 -25.60 -9.47
CA ARG A 126 10.53 -24.42 -10.17
C ARG A 126 11.83 -23.91 -9.53
N ILE A 127 11.85 -23.78 -8.20
CA ILE A 127 13.04 -23.32 -7.46
C ILE A 127 14.21 -24.30 -7.64
N GLN A 128 13.96 -25.60 -7.69
CA GLN A 128 15.01 -26.59 -7.96
C GLN A 128 15.64 -26.38 -9.33
N LYS A 129 14.82 -26.21 -10.38
CA LYS A 129 15.30 -25.91 -11.73
C LYS A 129 16.08 -24.60 -11.80
N GLU A 130 15.56 -23.53 -11.17
CA GLU A 130 16.25 -22.24 -11.10
C GLU A 130 17.60 -22.36 -10.40
N LYS A 131 17.71 -23.15 -9.33
CA LYS A 131 18.99 -23.42 -8.65
C LYS A 131 19.97 -24.15 -9.56
N GLU A 132 19.55 -25.21 -10.23
CA GLU A 132 20.40 -25.96 -11.17
C GLU A 132 20.90 -25.06 -12.32
N GLU A 133 20.05 -24.20 -12.87
CA GLU A 133 20.45 -23.24 -13.90
C GLU A 133 21.43 -22.19 -13.38
N MET A 134 21.21 -21.70 -12.15
CA MET A 134 22.12 -20.74 -11.52
C MET A 134 23.49 -21.36 -11.23
N GLU A 135 23.54 -22.62 -10.77
CA GLU A 135 24.78 -23.35 -10.56
C GLU A 135 25.56 -23.54 -11.88
N ARG A 136 24.87 -23.89 -12.98
CA ARG A 136 25.49 -23.97 -14.31
C ARG A 136 26.07 -22.64 -14.76
N LYS A 137 25.30 -21.55 -14.65
CA LYS A 137 25.76 -20.19 -15.01
C LYS A 137 26.94 -19.75 -14.14
N GLN A 138 26.95 -20.10 -12.85
CA GLN A 138 28.08 -19.79 -11.96
C GLN A 138 29.33 -20.55 -12.38
N ALA A 139 29.21 -21.83 -12.72
CA ALA A 139 30.35 -22.62 -13.22
C ALA A 139 30.90 -22.06 -14.54
N GLU A 140 30.05 -21.74 -15.50
CA GLU A 140 30.44 -21.09 -16.77
C GLU A 140 31.14 -19.75 -16.54
N ALA A 141 30.57 -18.92 -15.65
CA ALA A 141 31.16 -17.63 -15.29
C ALA A 141 32.48 -17.75 -14.51
N ALA A 142 32.69 -18.85 -13.78
CA ALA A 142 33.97 -19.13 -13.12
C ALA A 142 35.04 -19.52 -14.14
N ILE A 143 34.70 -20.40 -15.09
CA ILE A 143 35.60 -20.82 -16.19
C ILE A 143 36.01 -19.60 -17.03
N SER A 144 35.04 -18.77 -17.43
CA SER A 144 35.33 -17.55 -18.22
C SER A 144 36.22 -16.57 -17.45
N ARG A 145 36.00 -16.39 -16.15
CA ARG A 145 36.85 -15.55 -15.30
C ARG A 145 38.28 -16.09 -15.21
N GLU A 146 38.44 -17.40 -15.08
CA GLU A 146 39.76 -18.03 -15.03
C GLU A 146 40.52 -17.84 -16.35
N GLN A 147 39.84 -17.99 -17.49
CA GLN A 147 40.42 -17.72 -18.81
C GLN A 147 40.86 -16.25 -18.96
N GLN A 148 39.99 -15.30 -18.62
CA GLN A 148 40.32 -13.87 -18.64
C GLN A 148 41.50 -13.53 -17.74
N GLN A 149 41.56 -14.17 -16.56
CA GLN A 149 42.67 -13.97 -15.63
C GLN A 149 43.97 -14.55 -16.17
N GLN A 150 43.95 -15.72 -16.81
CA GLN A 150 45.12 -16.29 -17.48
C GLN A 150 45.61 -15.41 -18.64
N GLU A 151 44.71 -14.88 -19.45
CA GLU A 151 45.05 -13.94 -20.54
C GLU A 151 45.66 -12.65 -19.99
N PHE A 152 45.09 -12.12 -18.90
CA PHE A 152 45.63 -10.94 -18.22
C PHE A 152 47.03 -11.18 -17.65
N ILE A 153 47.26 -12.32 -17.01
CA ILE A 153 48.59 -12.69 -16.49
C ILE A 153 49.60 -12.76 -17.63
N LYS A 154 49.27 -13.44 -18.73
CA LYS A 154 50.15 -13.54 -19.91
C LYS A 154 50.47 -12.16 -20.52
N ALA A 155 49.47 -11.28 -20.63
CA ALA A 155 49.69 -9.93 -21.14
C ALA A 155 50.65 -9.13 -20.23
N LYS A 156 50.52 -9.27 -18.91
CA LYS A 156 51.42 -8.64 -17.94
C LYS A 156 52.82 -9.24 -17.94
N GLU A 157 52.96 -10.55 -18.12
CA GLU A 157 54.26 -11.19 -18.31
C GLU A 157 54.99 -10.63 -19.54
N MET A 158 54.28 -10.47 -20.67
CA MET A 158 54.84 -9.86 -21.87
C MET A 158 55.28 -8.40 -21.65
N GLU A 159 54.48 -7.62 -20.93
CA GLU A 159 54.82 -6.23 -20.57
C GLU A 159 56.08 -6.17 -19.68
N ILE A 160 56.21 -7.08 -18.72
CA ILE A 160 57.40 -7.18 -17.86
C ILE A 160 58.64 -7.54 -18.70
N LEU A 161 58.52 -8.49 -19.62
CA LEU A 161 59.63 -8.87 -20.51
C LEU A 161 60.07 -7.69 -21.39
N GLN A 162 59.13 -6.95 -21.98
CA GLN A 162 59.43 -5.74 -22.74
C GLN A 162 60.16 -4.69 -21.89
N LEU A 163 59.69 -4.44 -20.67
CA LEU A 163 60.33 -3.51 -19.74
C LEU A 163 61.73 -3.97 -19.33
N GLN A 164 61.96 -5.29 -19.18
CA GLN A 164 63.30 -5.82 -18.93
C GLN A 164 64.25 -5.56 -20.10
N GLU A 165 63.78 -5.71 -21.34
CA GLU A 165 64.58 -5.39 -22.53
C GLU A 165 64.87 -3.89 -22.64
N GLU A 166 63.86 -3.04 -22.43
CA GLU A 166 64.00 -1.58 -22.44
C GLU A 166 64.90 -1.08 -21.32
N SER A 167 64.88 -1.71 -20.15
CA SER A 167 65.70 -1.32 -19.00
C SER A 167 67.21 -1.42 -19.26
N LYS A 168 67.62 -2.33 -20.16
CA LYS A 168 69.03 -2.44 -20.58
C LYS A 168 69.51 -1.18 -21.30
N ASN A 169 68.58 -0.43 -21.89
CA ASN A 169 68.88 0.80 -22.62
C ASN A 169 68.89 2.04 -21.71
N PHE A 170 68.58 1.92 -20.41
CA PHE A 170 68.57 3.02 -19.46
C PHE A 170 69.97 3.59 -19.19
N ILE A 171 70.00 4.87 -18.83
CA ILE A 171 71.23 5.58 -18.46
C ILE A 171 71.50 5.30 -16.99
N THR A 172 72.64 4.67 -16.70
CA THR A 172 73.20 4.43 -15.38
C THR A 172 74.36 5.39 -15.13
N LEU A 173 74.87 5.44 -13.89
CA LEU A 173 76.00 6.32 -13.56
C LEU A 173 77.27 6.00 -14.36
N GLU A 174 77.41 4.75 -14.82
CA GLU A 174 78.58 4.26 -15.54
C GLU A 174 78.56 4.60 -17.04
N ASN A 175 77.38 4.65 -17.67
CA ASN A 175 77.23 4.93 -19.11
C ASN A 175 76.83 6.39 -19.43
N LEU A 176 76.84 7.26 -18.41
CA LEU A 176 76.30 8.62 -18.47
C LEU A 176 77.06 9.50 -19.46
N ASP A 177 78.37 9.61 -19.33
CA ASP A 177 79.19 10.49 -20.18
C ASP A 177 79.13 10.06 -21.66
N GLN A 178 79.16 8.75 -21.92
CA GLN A 178 79.05 8.18 -23.27
C GLN A 178 77.71 8.52 -23.93
N ARG A 179 76.60 8.44 -23.19
CA ARG A 179 75.26 8.77 -23.72
C ARG A 179 75.06 10.27 -23.93
N ILE A 180 75.76 11.13 -23.18
CA ILE A 180 75.75 12.58 -23.41
C ILE A 180 76.41 12.92 -24.75
N GLU A 181 77.60 12.36 -25.02
CA GLU A 181 78.30 12.55 -26.30
C GLU A 181 77.46 12.04 -27.48
N GLU A 182 76.92 10.81 -27.40
CA GLU A 182 76.09 10.23 -28.46
C GLU A 182 74.82 11.08 -28.75
N ALA A 183 74.22 11.66 -27.72
CA ALA A 183 73.04 12.52 -27.89
C ALA A 183 73.38 13.89 -28.52
N LEU A 184 74.57 14.42 -28.29
CA LEU A 184 75.05 15.65 -28.93
C LEU A 184 75.40 15.41 -30.41
N ASP A 185 75.97 14.24 -30.73
CA ASP A 185 76.36 13.86 -32.09
C ASP A 185 75.16 13.49 -32.98
N ASN A 186 74.08 12.96 -32.39
CA ASN A 186 72.91 12.48 -33.15
C ASN A 186 71.59 13.19 -32.75
N PRO A 187 71.31 14.38 -33.31
CA PRO A 187 70.08 15.12 -33.03
C PRO A 187 68.86 14.41 -33.64
N LYS A 188 67.92 13.95 -32.79
CA LYS A 188 66.65 13.35 -33.23
C LYS A 188 65.55 14.40 -33.44
N ASN A 189 64.93 14.39 -34.61
CA ASN A 189 63.79 15.25 -34.95
C ASN A 189 62.47 14.46 -34.93
N TYR A 190 61.51 14.91 -34.12
CA TYR A 190 60.17 14.30 -34.00
C TYR A 190 59.10 15.02 -34.86
N ASN A 191 59.45 16.04 -35.64
CA ASN A 191 58.51 16.78 -36.46
C ASN A 191 58.00 15.92 -37.63
N PHE A 192 56.68 15.74 -37.72
CA PHE A 192 56.01 15.11 -38.86
C PHE A 192 54.74 15.88 -39.20
N ALA A 193 54.34 15.84 -40.47
CA ALA A 193 53.06 16.38 -40.94
C ALA A 193 52.07 15.23 -41.19
N VAL A 194 50.78 15.53 -41.15
CA VAL A 194 49.71 14.56 -41.44
C VAL A 194 48.79 15.14 -42.50
N ASP A 195 48.56 14.37 -43.57
CA ASP A 195 47.68 14.76 -44.66
C ASP A 195 46.20 14.63 -44.28
N LYS A 196 45.31 15.20 -45.10
CA LYS A 196 43.85 15.05 -44.93
C LYS A 196 43.37 13.60 -44.98
N GLU A 197 44.16 12.69 -45.56
CA GLU A 197 43.92 11.25 -45.61
C GLU A 197 44.49 10.49 -44.40
N GLY A 198 45.10 11.19 -43.43
CA GLY A 198 45.71 10.59 -42.24
C GLY A 198 47.09 9.96 -42.47
N ARG A 199 47.73 10.19 -43.63
CA ARG A 199 49.07 9.69 -43.93
C ARG A 199 50.12 10.56 -43.26
N VAL A 200 51.10 9.92 -42.62
CA VAL A 200 52.21 10.61 -41.93
C VAL A 200 53.33 10.88 -42.93
N VAL A 201 53.67 12.16 -43.14
CA VAL A 201 54.79 12.61 -43.99
C VAL A 201 55.90 13.10 -43.06
N LYS A 202 57.02 12.35 -43.05
CA LYS A 202 58.23 12.71 -42.29
C LYS A 202 59.24 13.35 -43.23
N GLN A 203 59.85 14.44 -42.78
CA GLN A 203 60.92 15.11 -43.51
C GLN A 203 62.23 14.39 -43.17
N THR A 204 62.62 13.39 -43.98
CA THR A 204 63.92 12.75 -43.80
C THR A 204 64.99 13.72 -44.29
N VAL A 205 65.70 14.36 -43.36
CA VAL A 205 66.89 15.15 -43.70
C VAL A 205 67.99 14.14 -44.00
N LEU A 206 68.33 13.96 -45.27
CA LEU A 206 69.52 13.21 -45.68
C LEU A 206 70.76 13.97 -45.17
N GLN A 207 71.53 13.33 -44.29
CA GLN A 207 72.95 13.62 -44.11
C GLN A 207 73.75 12.54 -44.83
#